data_AF-L7EUH9-F1
#
_entry.id   AF-L7EUH9-F1
#
_cell.length_a   1.000
_cell.length_b   1.000
_cell.length_c   1.000
_cell.angle_alpha   90.00
_cell.angle_beta   90.00
_cell.angle_gamma   90.00
#
_symmetry.space_group_name_H-M   'P 1'
#
loop_
_entity.id
_entity.type
_entity.pdbx_description
1 polymer ?
#
loop_
_entity_poly.entity_id
_entity_poly.type
_entity_poly.pdbx_seq_one_letter_code
_entity_poly.pdbx_strand_id
1 'polypeptide(L)'
;MQSQDVAFSPATGKSAKGRPVVDVEQAEAALVEHYPRLVRLAYLVLPPSLGRSRRVLTAHALTQRALPRGRTATATVPAQPKGRAGDPGYALVRLQVLRTALAAGQPWRGRSLPKRSQLPPLLPQVWGLRLFPRSGGADELALDQRLSALSGPARAAYVLRGLEKLPDADVRTALEAAGVDRPIEALREADEVPAQYALLGSAEFDPCSLQARPTDLMRRRQ
;
A
#
# COMPACT_ATOMS: atom_id res chain seq x y z
N MET A 1 -27.69 -2.66 46.69
CA MET A 1 -26.95 -1.64 45.93
C MET A 1 -26.46 -2.32 44.67
N GLN A 2 -27.00 -1.91 43.52
CA GLN A 2 -26.88 -2.59 42.23
C GLN A 2 -25.54 -2.29 41.52
N SER A 3 -25.12 -3.29 40.74
CA SER A 3 -23.95 -3.39 39.88
C SER A 3 -23.81 -2.27 38.85
N GLN A 4 -22.56 -2.00 38.45
CA GLN A 4 -22.24 -1.44 37.14
C GLN A 4 -21.07 -2.22 36.52
N ASP A 5 -21.40 -3.13 35.61
CA ASP A 5 -20.50 -3.60 34.56
C ASP A 5 -20.55 -2.56 33.42
N VAL A 6 -19.43 -1.89 33.18
CA VAL A 6 -19.27 -0.96 32.06
C VAL A 6 -18.68 -1.73 30.88
N ALA A 7 -19.55 -2.33 30.07
CA ALA A 7 -19.16 -2.92 28.79
C ALA A 7 -19.09 -1.81 27.71
N PHE A 8 -17.88 -1.48 27.28
CA PHE A 8 -17.65 -0.63 26.11
C PHE A 8 -17.97 -1.44 24.84
N SER A 9 -19.12 -1.22 24.23
CA SER A 9 -19.44 -1.78 22.90
C SER A 9 -19.03 -0.80 21.81
N PRO A 10 -18.12 -1.16 20.87
CA PRO A 10 -17.89 -0.34 19.69
C PRO A 10 -19.10 -0.49 18.75
N ALA A 11 -19.92 0.57 18.68
CA ALA A 11 -21.08 0.63 17.81
C ALA A 11 -20.64 0.78 16.35
N THR A 12 -20.78 -0.29 15.56
CA THR A 12 -20.69 -0.22 14.09
C THR A 12 -21.99 0.40 13.54
N GLY A 13 -21.98 1.71 13.31
CA GLY A 13 -23.11 2.42 12.71
C GLY A 13 -23.33 1.99 11.26
N LYS A 14 -24.45 1.31 10.97
CA LYS A 14 -24.87 1.00 9.59
C LYS A 14 -25.50 2.25 8.95
N SER A 15 -24.95 2.73 7.84
CA SER A 15 -25.56 3.77 7.01
C SER A 15 -26.72 3.21 6.17
N ALA A 16 -27.62 4.09 5.70
CA ALA A 16 -28.86 3.83 4.96
C ALA A 16 -28.72 3.02 3.63
N LYS A 17 -27.52 2.61 3.24
CA LYS A 17 -27.23 1.71 2.11
C LYS A 17 -26.43 0.45 2.48
N GLY A 18 -26.33 0.10 3.77
CA GLY A 18 -25.63 -1.11 4.23
C GLY A 18 -24.10 -1.07 4.07
N ARG A 19 -23.51 0.11 3.81
CA ARG A 19 -22.05 0.30 3.79
C ARG A 19 -21.53 0.48 5.23
N PRO A 20 -20.47 -0.23 5.62
CA PRO A 20 -19.83 0.00 6.90
C PRO A 20 -19.22 1.40 6.91
N VAL A 21 -19.56 2.16 7.94
CA VAL A 21 -18.95 3.44 8.24
C VAL A 21 -17.73 3.15 9.12
N VAL A 22 -16.56 3.65 8.71
CA VAL A 22 -15.32 3.51 9.46
C VAL A 22 -15.05 4.81 10.21
N ASP A 23 -14.80 4.69 11.51
CA ASP A 23 -14.37 5.80 12.36
C ASP A 23 -12.86 6.03 12.24
N VAL A 24 -12.41 7.26 12.50
CA VAL A 24 -11.00 7.67 12.44
C VAL A 24 -10.15 6.84 13.39
N GLU A 25 -10.62 6.61 14.62
CA GLU A 25 -9.90 5.80 15.63
C GLU A 25 -9.65 4.37 15.14
N GLN A 26 -10.64 3.76 14.47
CA GLN A 26 -10.50 2.43 13.89
C GLN A 26 -9.47 2.41 12.74
N ALA A 27 -9.46 3.45 11.90
CA ALA A 27 -8.45 3.58 10.84
C ALA A 27 -7.04 3.82 11.40
N GLU A 28 -6.92 4.57 12.49
CA GLU A 28 -5.65 4.81 13.20
C GLU A 28 -5.11 3.54 13.84
N ALA A 29 -5.95 2.80 14.57
CA ALA A 29 -5.58 1.51 15.16
C ALA A 29 -5.10 0.54 14.08
N ALA A 30 -5.86 0.43 12.98
CA ALA A 30 -5.50 -0.43 11.86
C ALA A 30 -4.19 -0.03 11.16
N LEU A 31 -3.92 1.28 11.04
CA LEU A 31 -2.67 1.79 10.48
C LEU A 31 -1.49 1.36 11.34
N VAL A 32 -1.58 1.52 12.67
CA VAL A 32 -0.50 1.17 13.60
C VAL A 32 -0.28 -0.33 13.61
N GLU A 33 -1.36 -1.12 13.75
CA GLU A 33 -1.30 -2.58 13.80
C GLU A 33 -0.69 -3.18 12.53
N HIS A 34 -1.06 -2.65 11.36
CA HIS A 34 -0.67 -3.21 10.07
C HIS A 34 0.36 -2.36 9.30
N TYR A 35 1.08 -1.46 10.00
CA TYR A 35 2.01 -0.53 9.38
C TYR A 35 3.03 -1.21 8.45
N PRO A 36 3.78 -2.26 8.87
CA PRO A 36 4.77 -2.91 8.00
C PRO A 36 4.15 -3.51 6.74
N ARG A 37 2.95 -4.09 6.87
CA ARG A 37 2.22 -4.71 5.76
C ARG A 37 1.74 -3.66 4.75
N LEU A 38 1.23 -2.53 5.22
CA LEU A 38 0.78 -1.41 4.39
C LEU A 38 1.95 -0.74 3.65
N VAL A 39 3.07 -0.51 4.33
CA VAL A 39 4.29 0.04 3.70
C VAL A 39 4.84 -0.93 2.64
N ARG A 40 4.84 -2.23 2.92
CA ARG A 40 5.23 -3.27 1.96
C ARG A 40 4.34 -3.26 0.72
N LEU A 41 3.02 -3.17 0.89
CA LEU A 41 2.07 -3.02 -0.22
C LEU A 41 2.41 -1.80 -1.07
N ALA A 42 2.63 -0.64 -0.43
CA ALA A 42 2.98 0.59 -1.16
C ALA A 42 4.28 0.41 -1.96
N TYR A 43 5.33 -0.14 -1.34
CA TYR A 43 6.64 -0.34 -1.97
C TYR A 43 6.58 -1.23 -3.20
N LEU A 44 5.82 -2.33 -3.14
CA LEU A 44 5.67 -3.26 -4.26
C LEU A 44 4.84 -2.68 -5.42
N VAL A 45 3.89 -1.78 -5.14
CA VAL A 45 3.05 -1.14 -6.16
C VAL A 45 3.78 0.01 -6.87
N LEU A 46 4.60 0.76 -6.11
CA LEU A 46 5.35 1.91 -6.61
C LEU A 46 6.20 1.56 -7.84
N PRO A 47 6.32 2.49 -8.81
CA PRO A 47 7.03 2.20 -10.05
C PRO A 47 8.53 1.96 -9.80
N PRO A 48 9.14 1.01 -10.53
CA PRO A 48 10.58 0.71 -10.39
C PRO A 48 11.46 1.89 -10.80
N SER A 49 10.97 2.79 -11.66
CA SER A 49 11.68 3.99 -12.12
C SER A 49 12.07 4.96 -11.00
N LEU A 50 11.43 4.89 -9.82
CA LEU A 50 11.86 5.68 -8.66
C LEU A 50 13.21 5.22 -8.10
N GLY A 51 13.62 3.98 -8.38
CA GLY A 51 14.77 3.34 -7.77
C GLY A 51 14.49 2.90 -6.32
N ARG A 52 15.23 1.89 -5.87
CA ARG A 52 14.99 1.16 -4.61
C ARG A 52 14.89 2.07 -3.38
N SER A 53 15.85 2.97 -3.17
CA SER A 53 15.86 3.87 -2.00
C SER A 53 14.71 4.88 -1.98
N ARG A 54 14.35 5.47 -3.14
CA ARG A 54 13.22 6.42 -3.16
C ARG A 54 11.90 5.69 -2.99
N ARG A 55 11.74 4.48 -3.56
CA ARG A 55 10.54 3.65 -3.30
C ARG A 55 10.33 3.41 -1.80
N VAL A 56 11.38 3.14 -1.03
CA VAL A 56 11.28 2.97 0.43
C VAL A 56 10.70 4.23 1.10
N LEU A 57 11.33 5.38 0.88
CA LEU A 57 10.89 6.63 1.52
C LEU A 57 9.49 7.04 1.07
N THR A 58 9.17 6.89 -0.21
CA THR A 58 7.84 7.16 -0.74
C THR A 58 6.80 6.22 -0.14
N ALA A 59 7.10 4.92 -0.02
CA ALA A 59 6.20 3.95 0.61
C ALA A 59 5.83 4.36 2.05
N HIS A 60 6.83 4.70 2.88
CA HIS A 60 6.59 5.18 4.24
C HIS A 60 5.73 6.45 4.27
N ALA A 61 6.06 7.43 3.43
CA ALA A 61 5.33 8.70 3.41
C ALA A 61 3.88 8.55 2.92
N LEU A 62 3.63 7.66 1.95
CA LEU A 62 2.27 7.36 1.49
C LEU A 62 1.45 6.69 2.60
N THR A 63 2.03 5.69 3.27
CA THR A 63 1.35 5.00 4.37
C THR A 63 1.05 5.94 5.54
N GLN A 64 2.01 6.76 5.97
CA GLN A 64 1.80 7.73 7.06
C GLN A 64 0.72 8.78 6.74
N ARG A 65 0.44 9.03 5.45
CA ARG A 65 -0.57 9.98 4.98
C ARG A 65 -1.90 9.32 4.60
N ALA A 66 -2.03 8.02 4.83
CA ALA A 66 -3.20 7.24 4.42
C ALA A 66 -4.42 7.43 5.34
N LEU A 67 -4.25 8.07 6.50
CA LEU A 67 -5.37 8.38 7.39
C LEU A 67 -6.32 9.41 6.77
N PRO A 68 -7.64 9.25 6.98
CA PRO A 68 -8.62 10.23 6.54
C PRO A 68 -8.36 11.58 7.20
N ARG A 69 -8.43 12.67 6.43
CA ARG A 69 -8.27 14.02 6.97
C ARG A 69 -9.61 14.51 7.52
N GLY A 70 -9.70 14.62 8.84
CA GLY A 70 -10.80 15.32 9.54
C GLY A 70 -11.58 14.43 10.51
N ARG A 71 -11.96 15.00 11.66
CA ARG A 71 -12.68 14.35 12.77
C ARG A 71 -14.12 13.91 12.44
N THR A 72 -14.61 14.14 11.22
CA THR A 72 -16.00 13.92 10.79
C THR A 72 -16.16 13.01 9.57
N ALA A 73 -15.06 12.50 9.02
CA ALA A 73 -15.11 11.72 7.79
C ALA A 73 -15.44 10.25 8.06
N THR A 74 -16.74 9.96 8.19
CA THR A 74 -17.29 8.62 8.05
C THR A 74 -17.03 8.14 6.61
N ALA A 75 -15.93 7.44 6.43
CA ALA A 75 -15.50 7.03 5.10
C ALA A 75 -16.05 5.64 4.79
N THR A 76 -16.75 5.54 3.67
CA THR A 76 -17.42 4.30 3.27
C THR A 76 -16.47 3.38 2.54
N VAL A 77 -16.27 2.17 3.05
CA VAL A 77 -15.57 1.10 2.33
C VAL A 77 -16.58 0.42 1.38
N PRO A 78 -16.16 0.00 0.16
CA PRO A 78 -16.99 -0.89 -0.67
C PRO A 78 -17.44 -2.10 0.14
N ALA A 79 -18.70 -2.52 0.00
CA ALA A 79 -19.21 -3.68 0.71
C ALA A 79 -18.40 -4.91 0.28
N GLN A 80 -17.64 -5.50 1.21
CA GLN A 80 -16.94 -6.76 0.95
C GLN A 80 -17.97 -7.90 0.98
N PRO A 81 -17.92 -8.86 0.03
CA PRO A 81 -18.75 -10.05 0.09
C PRO A 81 -18.49 -10.81 1.40
N LYS A 82 -19.54 -11.42 1.95
CA LYS A 82 -19.66 -11.98 3.32
C LYS A 82 -18.66 -13.08 3.72
N GLY A 83 -17.61 -13.36 2.94
CA GLY A 83 -16.68 -14.47 3.19
C GLY A 83 -15.54 -14.18 4.17
N ARG A 84 -15.16 -12.92 4.35
CA ARG A 84 -14.22 -12.48 5.39
C ARG A 84 -14.39 -10.99 5.58
N ALA A 85 -15.26 -10.58 6.50
CA ALA A 85 -15.33 -9.18 6.91
C ALA A 85 -13.99 -8.84 7.59
N GLY A 86 -12.98 -8.47 6.80
CA GLY A 86 -11.73 -7.96 7.31
C GLY A 86 -12.00 -6.67 8.07
N ASP A 87 -11.07 -6.30 8.97
CA ASP A 87 -11.18 -5.04 9.69
C ASP A 87 -11.44 -3.88 8.70
N PRO A 88 -12.59 -3.19 8.82
CA PRO A 88 -12.95 -2.16 7.86
C PRO A 88 -12.02 -0.94 7.97
N GLY A 89 -11.39 -0.71 9.13
CA GLY A 89 -10.28 0.25 9.29
C GLY A 89 -9.11 -0.08 8.36
N TYR A 90 -8.62 -1.31 8.44
CA TYR A 90 -7.56 -1.80 7.57
C TYR A 90 -7.93 -1.73 6.09
N ALA A 91 -9.14 -2.15 5.71
CA ALA A 91 -9.60 -2.11 4.33
C ALA A 91 -9.61 -0.68 3.76
N LEU A 92 -10.01 0.30 4.57
CA LEU A 92 -9.98 1.72 4.21
C LEU A 92 -8.55 2.23 4.00
N VAL A 93 -7.67 1.99 4.98
CA VAL A 93 -6.28 2.45 4.91
C VAL A 93 -5.55 1.79 3.73
N ARG A 94 -5.75 0.49 3.52
CA ARG A 94 -5.22 -0.24 2.36
C ARG A 94 -5.66 0.39 1.04
N LEU A 95 -6.95 0.73 0.90
CA LEU A 95 -7.45 1.39 -0.30
C LEU A 95 -6.76 2.74 -0.54
N GLN A 96 -6.56 3.54 0.51
CA GLN A 96 -5.92 4.84 0.39
C GLN A 96 -4.42 4.72 0.04
N VAL A 97 -3.72 3.75 0.63
CA VAL A 97 -2.33 3.42 0.27
C VAL A 97 -2.26 2.99 -1.19
N LEU A 98 -3.10 2.05 -1.61
CA LEU A 98 -3.14 1.55 -2.98
C LEU A 98 -3.38 2.68 -3.99
N ARG A 99 -4.41 3.50 -3.76
CA ARG A 99 -4.77 4.64 -4.61
C ARG A 99 -3.61 5.63 -4.75
N THR A 100 -2.95 5.97 -3.64
CA THR A 100 -1.86 6.95 -3.66
C THR A 100 -0.57 6.38 -4.25
N ALA A 101 -0.28 5.09 -4.08
CA ALA A 101 0.84 4.40 -4.71
C ALA A 101 0.67 4.31 -6.24
N LEU A 102 -0.53 3.97 -6.73
CA LEU A 102 -0.85 3.98 -8.15
C LEU A 102 -0.73 5.38 -8.75
N ALA A 103 -1.25 6.41 -8.05
CA ALA A 103 -1.13 7.80 -8.49
C ALA A 103 0.32 8.31 -8.55
N ALA A 104 1.20 7.82 -7.68
CA ALA A 104 2.62 8.20 -7.67
C ALA A 104 3.37 7.72 -8.92
N GLY A 105 2.88 6.67 -9.60
CA GLY A 105 3.45 6.16 -10.85
C GLY A 105 2.80 6.68 -12.13
N GLN A 106 1.73 7.49 -12.03
CA GLN A 106 1.10 8.05 -13.22
C GLN A 106 1.95 9.17 -13.82
N PRO A 107 2.12 9.19 -15.15
CA PRO A 107 2.80 10.30 -15.82
C PRO A 107 2.03 11.59 -15.56
N TRP A 108 2.78 12.68 -15.40
CA TRP A 108 2.17 13.99 -15.27
C TRP A 108 1.48 14.36 -16.58
N ARG A 109 0.14 14.39 -16.61
CA ARG A 109 -0.63 14.78 -17.79
C ARG A 109 -1.05 16.26 -17.70
N GLY A 110 -0.30 17.15 -18.37
CA GLY A 110 -0.72 18.53 -18.67
C GLY A 110 -0.57 19.56 -17.53
N ARG A 111 -1.42 20.61 -17.55
CA ARG A 111 -1.39 21.78 -16.65
C ARG A 111 -1.86 21.52 -15.20
N SER A 112 -2.22 20.28 -14.84
CA SER A 112 -2.67 19.97 -13.48
C SER A 112 -1.50 20.02 -12.50
N LEU A 113 -1.65 20.62 -11.31
CA LEU A 113 -0.60 20.57 -10.29
C LEU A 113 -0.31 19.11 -9.87
N PRO A 114 0.96 18.76 -9.58
CA PRO A 114 1.32 17.42 -9.14
C PRO A 114 0.60 17.08 -7.83
N LYS A 115 0.10 15.84 -7.71
CA LYS A 115 -0.51 15.36 -6.47
C LYS A 115 0.57 15.25 -5.39
N ARG A 116 0.19 15.41 -4.11
CA ARG A 116 1.13 15.24 -2.98
C ARG A 116 1.83 13.87 -2.94
N SER A 117 1.25 12.84 -3.55
CA SER A 117 1.84 11.51 -3.69
C SER A 117 2.95 11.42 -4.75
N GLN A 118 2.99 12.38 -5.68
CA GLN A 118 3.99 12.49 -6.74
C GLN A 118 5.17 13.38 -6.33
N LEU A 119 5.02 14.16 -5.25
CA LEU A 119 6.08 14.99 -4.70
C LEU A 119 7.04 14.16 -3.83
N PRO A 120 8.33 14.51 -3.78
CA PRO A 120 9.28 13.84 -2.90
C PRO A 120 8.82 13.91 -1.44
N PRO A 121 9.03 12.83 -0.66
CA PRO A 121 8.60 12.79 0.74
C PRO A 121 9.40 13.78 1.59
N LEU A 122 8.72 14.46 2.52
CA LEU A 122 9.33 15.32 3.54
C LEU A 122 9.74 14.50 4.76
N LEU A 123 10.47 13.40 4.53
CA LEU A 123 11.06 12.60 5.60
C LEU A 123 12.49 13.10 5.87
N PRO A 124 12.97 13.07 7.12
CA PRO A 124 14.35 13.46 7.41
C PRO A 124 15.32 12.63 6.56
N GLN A 125 16.17 13.32 5.80
CA GLN A 125 17.19 12.69 4.96
C GLN A 125 18.52 12.68 5.71
N VAL A 126 19.12 11.50 5.86
CA VAL A 126 20.46 11.38 6.45
C VAL A 126 21.49 11.62 5.36
N TRP A 127 22.27 12.68 5.51
CA TRP A 127 23.30 13.00 4.53
C TRP A 127 24.42 11.97 4.58
N GLY A 128 24.87 11.48 3.41
CA GLY A 128 25.93 10.48 3.31
C GLY A 128 25.50 9.02 3.46
N LEU A 129 24.23 8.74 3.79
CA LEU A 129 23.68 7.38 3.87
C LEU A 129 22.50 7.17 2.93
N ARG A 130 22.35 5.95 2.42
CA ARG A 130 21.20 5.48 1.66
C ARG A 130 20.60 4.26 2.34
N LEU A 131 19.27 4.26 2.42
CA LEU A 131 18.49 3.14 2.94
C LEU A 131 18.08 2.21 1.79
N PHE A 132 18.24 0.92 2.02
CA PHE A 132 17.81 -0.14 1.10
C PHE A 132 17.18 -1.28 1.92
N PRO A 133 16.13 -1.96 1.40
CA PRO A 133 15.71 -3.24 1.94
C PRO A 133 16.87 -4.24 1.89
N ARG A 134 16.81 -5.27 2.73
CA ARG A 134 17.81 -6.36 2.68
C ARG A 134 17.80 -7.01 1.30
N SER A 135 18.97 -7.25 0.71
CA SER A 135 19.02 -8.00 -0.55
C SER A 135 18.48 -9.42 -0.34
N GLY A 136 17.60 -9.89 -1.24
CA GLY A 136 17.16 -11.27 -1.28
C GLY A 136 18.06 -12.13 -2.18
N GLY A 137 17.61 -13.36 -2.41
CA GLY A 137 18.28 -14.32 -3.28
C GLY A 137 17.93 -14.14 -4.76
N ALA A 138 18.31 -15.13 -5.56
CA ALA A 138 18.06 -15.12 -7.00
C ALA A 138 16.56 -15.10 -7.35
N ASP A 139 15.74 -15.79 -6.54
CA ASP A 139 14.30 -15.87 -6.76
C ASP A 139 13.59 -14.53 -6.50
N GLU A 140 13.94 -13.84 -5.41
CA GLU A 140 13.41 -12.50 -5.13
C GLU A 140 13.84 -11.49 -6.18
N LEU A 141 15.10 -11.56 -6.64
CA LEU A 141 15.57 -10.70 -7.73
C LEU A 141 14.81 -10.99 -9.04
N ALA A 142 14.60 -12.27 -9.38
CA ALA A 142 13.83 -12.65 -10.56
C ALA A 142 12.38 -12.17 -10.46
N LEU A 143 11.77 -12.21 -9.27
CA LEU A 143 10.45 -11.66 -9.04
C LEU A 143 10.43 -10.13 -9.17
N ASP A 144 11.37 -9.40 -8.57
CA ASP A 144 11.48 -7.93 -8.68
C ASP A 144 11.61 -7.51 -10.15
N GLN A 145 12.37 -8.26 -10.96
CA GLN A 145 12.50 -8.03 -12.41
C GLN A 145 11.17 -8.24 -13.15
N ARG A 146 10.46 -9.35 -12.92
CA ARG A 146 9.16 -9.61 -13.55
C ARG A 146 8.11 -8.57 -13.15
N LEU A 147 8.03 -8.23 -11.86
CA LEU A 147 7.12 -7.19 -11.38
C LEU A 147 7.47 -5.82 -11.98
N SER A 148 8.74 -5.53 -12.21
CA SER A 148 9.18 -4.28 -12.83
C SER A 148 8.73 -4.12 -14.29
N ALA A 149 8.46 -5.23 -15.00
CA ALA A 149 7.93 -5.21 -16.36
C ALA A 149 6.41 -4.96 -16.42
N LEU A 150 5.68 -5.24 -15.35
CA LEU A 150 4.23 -5.03 -15.27
C LEU A 150 3.85 -3.55 -15.19
N SER A 151 2.61 -3.25 -15.61
CA SER A 151 1.94 -1.99 -15.34
C SER A 151 1.70 -1.79 -13.84
N GLY A 152 1.46 -0.53 -13.43
CA GLY A 152 1.13 -0.21 -12.03
C GLY A 152 -0.11 -0.98 -11.52
N PRO A 153 -1.25 -0.96 -12.25
CA PRO A 153 -2.42 -1.76 -11.90
C PRO A 153 -2.16 -3.27 -11.84
N ALA A 154 -1.37 -3.83 -12.77
CA ALA A 154 -1.06 -5.26 -12.77
C ALA A 154 -0.17 -5.67 -11.58
N ARG A 155 0.86 -4.88 -11.25
CA ARG A 155 1.61 -5.07 -9.99
C ARG A 155 0.69 -5.04 -8.78
N ALA A 156 -0.23 -4.08 -8.73
CA ALA A 156 -1.20 -4.02 -7.64
C ALA A 156 -2.10 -5.27 -7.56
N ALA A 157 -2.59 -5.77 -8.69
CA ALA A 157 -3.36 -7.01 -8.72
C ALA A 157 -2.55 -8.19 -8.17
N TYR A 158 -1.31 -8.37 -8.65
CA TYR A 158 -0.41 -9.43 -8.17
C TYR A 158 -0.17 -9.34 -6.65
N VAL A 159 0.10 -8.13 -6.13
CA VAL A 159 0.35 -7.90 -4.69
C VAL A 159 -0.92 -8.13 -3.86
N LEU A 160 -2.09 -7.70 -4.32
CA LEU A 160 -3.35 -7.95 -3.60
C LEU A 160 -3.70 -9.44 -3.53
N ARG A 161 -3.39 -10.21 -4.59
CA ARG A 161 -3.55 -11.68 -4.59
C ARG A 161 -2.56 -12.34 -3.62
N GLY A 162 -1.29 -11.96 -3.66
CA GLY A 162 -0.26 -12.64 -2.89
C GLY A 162 -0.11 -12.16 -1.44
N LEU A 163 0.07 -10.86 -1.25
CA LEU A 163 0.28 -10.25 0.07
C LEU A 163 -1.03 -10.15 0.84
N GLU A 164 -2.12 -9.70 0.20
CA GLU A 164 -3.42 -9.50 0.86
C GLU A 164 -4.32 -10.74 0.81
N LYS A 165 -3.96 -11.75 0.01
CA LYS A 165 -4.70 -13.00 -0.16
C LYS A 165 -6.16 -12.78 -0.54
N LEU A 166 -6.41 -11.72 -1.31
CA LEU A 166 -7.76 -11.40 -1.77
C LEU A 166 -8.14 -12.27 -2.96
N PRO A 167 -9.38 -12.78 -3.03
CA PRO A 167 -9.88 -13.42 -4.23
C PRO A 167 -10.04 -12.39 -5.36
N ASP A 168 -10.01 -12.85 -6.61
CA ASP A 168 -10.03 -11.99 -7.80
C ASP A 168 -11.20 -11.00 -7.84
N ALA A 169 -12.38 -11.39 -7.32
CA ALA A 169 -13.52 -10.50 -7.22
C ALA A 169 -13.25 -9.28 -6.30
N ASP A 170 -12.56 -9.51 -5.19
CA ASP A 170 -12.19 -8.46 -4.23
C ASP A 170 -11.01 -7.63 -4.73
N VAL A 171 -10.05 -8.25 -5.44
CA VAL A 171 -8.96 -7.55 -6.13
C VAL A 171 -9.53 -6.57 -7.15
N ARG A 172 -10.45 -7.02 -8.00
CA ARG A 172 -11.15 -6.14 -8.97
C ARG A 172 -11.84 -4.99 -8.27
N THR A 173 -12.62 -5.27 -7.22
CA THR A 173 -13.34 -4.24 -6.45
C THR A 173 -12.37 -3.21 -5.84
N ALA A 174 -11.24 -3.67 -5.31
CA ALA A 174 -10.22 -2.80 -4.74
C ALA A 174 -9.53 -1.91 -5.79
N LEU A 175 -9.23 -2.45 -6.98
CA LEU A 175 -8.65 -1.68 -8.08
C LEU A 175 -9.63 -0.64 -8.63
N GLU A 176 -10.90 -1.00 -8.82
CA GLU A 176 -11.97 -0.06 -9.21
C GLU A 176 -12.11 1.07 -8.19
N ALA A 177 -12.17 0.72 -6.90
CA ALA A 177 -12.23 1.71 -5.83
C ALA A 177 -10.96 2.59 -5.79
N ALA A 178 -9.80 2.07 -6.20
CA ALA A 178 -8.56 2.84 -6.32
C ALA A 178 -8.53 3.77 -7.56
N GLY A 179 -9.53 3.68 -8.45
CA GLY A 179 -9.64 4.49 -9.66
C GLY A 179 -8.92 3.90 -10.88
N VAL A 180 -8.77 2.58 -10.93
CA VAL A 180 -8.25 1.87 -12.11
C VAL A 180 -9.38 1.67 -13.12
N ASP A 181 -9.20 2.17 -14.34
CA ASP A 181 -10.23 2.12 -15.39
C ASP A 181 -10.51 0.71 -15.91
N ARG A 182 -9.47 -0.13 -16.00
CA ARG A 182 -9.54 -1.48 -16.61
C ARG A 182 -8.98 -2.55 -15.68
N PRO A 183 -9.68 -2.86 -14.57
CA PRO A 183 -9.20 -3.79 -13.56
C PRO A 183 -9.03 -5.21 -14.11
N ILE A 184 -9.91 -5.66 -15.02
CA ILE A 184 -9.83 -7.01 -15.60
C ILE A 184 -8.56 -7.18 -16.46
N GLU A 185 -8.17 -6.15 -17.21
CA GLU A 185 -6.91 -6.17 -17.97
C GLU A 185 -5.71 -6.26 -17.04
N ALA A 186 -5.74 -5.52 -15.92
CA ALA A 186 -4.70 -5.59 -14.90
C ALA A 186 -4.57 -6.98 -14.26
N LEU A 187 -5.68 -7.69 -14.01
CA LEU A 187 -5.65 -9.07 -13.51
C LEU A 187 -5.01 -10.01 -14.54
N ARG A 188 -5.37 -9.89 -15.82
CA ARG A 188 -4.81 -10.72 -16.90
C ARG A 188 -3.30 -10.49 -17.09
N GLU A 189 -2.87 -9.23 -17.08
CA GLU A 189 -1.45 -8.89 -17.16
C GLU A 189 -0.69 -9.42 -15.93
N ALA A 190 -1.31 -9.39 -14.74
CA ALA A 190 -0.71 -9.98 -13.54
C ALA A 190 -0.55 -11.51 -13.64
N ASP A 191 -1.35 -12.20 -14.46
CA ASP A 191 -1.25 -13.65 -14.71
C ASP A 191 -0.02 -14.01 -15.56
N GLU A 192 0.63 -13.03 -16.22
CA GLU A 192 1.89 -13.25 -16.95
C GLU A 192 3.06 -13.55 -16.01
N VAL A 193 2.94 -13.22 -14.72
CA VAL A 193 3.95 -13.52 -13.70
C VAL A 193 3.54 -14.76 -12.92
N PRO A 194 4.40 -15.80 -12.83
CA PRO A 194 4.10 -17.00 -12.05
C PRO A 194 3.76 -16.68 -10.59
N ALA A 195 2.79 -17.40 -10.03
CA ALA A 195 2.29 -17.20 -8.66
C ALA A 195 3.34 -17.60 -7.59
N GLN A 196 4.32 -16.74 -7.36
CA GLN A 196 5.38 -16.90 -6.36
C GLN A 196 5.10 -16.04 -5.12
N TYR A 197 3.86 -16.08 -4.63
CA TYR A 197 3.36 -15.15 -3.62
C TYR A 197 4.10 -15.22 -2.28
N ALA A 198 4.70 -16.37 -1.94
CA ALA A 198 5.51 -16.51 -0.73
C ALA A 198 6.69 -15.53 -0.69
N LEU A 199 7.28 -15.23 -1.86
CA LEU A 199 8.42 -14.31 -1.96
C LEU A 199 8.05 -12.87 -1.60
N LEU A 200 6.79 -12.44 -1.74
CA LEU A 200 6.34 -11.12 -1.29
C LEU A 200 6.48 -10.95 0.24
N GLY A 201 6.58 -12.07 0.97
CA GLY A 201 6.85 -12.12 2.40
C GLY A 201 8.32 -11.87 2.78
N SER A 202 9.25 -11.88 1.83
CA SER A 202 10.69 -11.82 2.09
C SER A 202 11.16 -10.45 2.59
N ALA A 203 12.38 -10.41 3.14
CA ALA A 203 13.02 -9.19 3.60
C ALA A 203 13.44 -8.25 2.44
N GLU A 204 13.50 -8.74 1.19
CA GLU A 204 13.79 -7.90 0.02
C GLU A 204 12.68 -6.92 -0.31
N PHE A 205 11.45 -7.32 -0.02
CA PHE A 205 10.28 -6.48 -0.18
C PHE A 205 9.84 -5.84 1.13
N ASP A 206 10.69 -5.82 2.17
CA ASP A 206 10.38 -5.24 3.47
C ASP A 206 11.03 -3.85 3.68
N PRO A 207 10.29 -2.75 3.50
CA PRO A 207 10.86 -1.41 3.72
C PRO A 207 11.03 -1.08 5.20
N CYS A 208 10.52 -1.90 6.13
CA CYS A 208 10.77 -1.73 7.56
C CYS A 208 12.06 -2.44 8.02
N SER A 209 12.63 -3.36 7.22
CA SER A 209 13.89 -4.06 7.50
C SER A 209 15.02 -3.52 6.61
N LEU A 210 15.61 -2.39 7.01
CA LEU A 210 16.54 -1.62 6.18
C LEU A 210 18.00 -1.80 6.56
N GLN A 211 18.86 -1.75 5.55
CA GLN A 211 20.29 -1.55 5.69
C GLN A 211 20.66 -0.11 5.29
N ALA A 212 21.52 0.51 6.09
CA ALA A 212 22.17 1.77 5.72
C ALA A 212 23.50 1.49 5.03
N ARG A 213 23.70 2.06 3.85
CA ARG A 213 24.96 2.00 3.09
C ARG A 213 25.44 3.41 2.77
N PRO A 214 26.76 3.66 2.67
CA PRO A 214 27.26 4.97 2.29
C PRO A 214 26.76 5.37 0.89
N THR A 215 26.50 6.66 0.70
CA THR A 215 26.30 7.22 -0.64
C THR A 215 27.57 7.02 -1.46
N ASP A 216 27.43 6.53 -2.69
CA ASP A 216 28.49 6.25 -3.69
C ASP A 216 29.85 6.90 -3.37
N LEU A 217 30.70 6.15 -2.65
CA LEU A 217 32.02 6.62 -2.21
C LEU A 217 32.97 6.82 -3.40
N MET A 218 32.76 6.08 -4.49
CA MET A 218 33.61 6.16 -5.69
C MET A 218 33.44 7.50 -6.41
N ARG A 219 32.23 8.07 -6.37
CA ARG A 219 31.94 9.38 -6.97
C ARG A 219 32.53 10.57 -6.20
N ARG A 220 33.07 10.36 -5.00
CA ARG A 220 33.76 11.39 -4.20
C ARG A 220 35.26 11.48 -4.47
N ARG A 221 35.81 10.56 -5.29
CA ARG A 221 37.22 10.52 -5.69
C ARG A 221 37.50 11.21 -7.04
N GLN A 222 36.47 11.73 -7.71
CA GLN A 222 36.55 12.48 -8.96
C GLN A 222 36.26 13.94 -8.68
#